data_AF-A0A7M2XIV7-F1
#
_entry.id   AF-A0A7M2XIV7-F1
#
_cell.length_a   1.000
_cell.length_b   1.000
_cell.length_c   1.000
_cell.angle_alpha   90.00
_cell.angle_beta   90.00
_cell.angle_gamma   90.00
#
_symmetry.space_group_name_H-M   'P 1'
#
loop_
_entity.id
_entity.type
_entity.pdbx_description
1 polymer ?
#
loop_
_entity_poly.entity_id
_entity_poly.type
_entity_poly.pdbx_seq_one_letter_code
_entity_poly.pdbx_strand_id
1 'polypeptide(L)'
;MTTKLKPRQRITANVKALMHYRGYERHKDLGARLGWSESKVSRAFNEDKWPLDELDDLAAALRVSAADLLRDPDTYLPGGGDAGRVLAPSVTVE
;
A
#
# COMPACT_ATOMS: atom_id res chain seq x y z
N MET A 1 20.55 10.09 9.98
CA MET A 1 20.68 8.64 9.71
C MET A 1 19.39 8.18 9.06
N THR A 2 19.36 8.06 7.74
CA THR A 2 18.16 7.63 7.00
C THR A 2 18.01 6.13 7.16
N THR A 3 17.30 5.71 8.21
CA THR A 3 16.95 4.31 8.45
C THR A 3 16.05 3.87 7.30
N LYS A 4 16.63 3.29 6.24
CA LYS A 4 15.86 2.72 5.14
C LYS A 4 14.94 1.66 5.72
N LEU A 5 13.63 1.93 5.71
CA LEU A 5 12.61 0.99 6.15
C LEU A 5 12.82 -0.35 5.45
N LYS A 6 12.69 -1.45 6.19
CA LYS A 6 12.72 -2.78 5.58
C LYS A 6 11.56 -2.89 4.58
N PRO A 7 11.70 -3.64 3.47
CA PRO A 7 10.66 -3.75 2.45
C PRO A 7 9.30 -4.15 3.02
N ARG A 8 9.29 -5.00 4.05
CA ARG A 8 8.07 -5.40 4.76
C ARG A 8 7.39 -4.26 5.52
N GLN A 9 8.16 -3.38 6.14
CA GLN A 9 7.63 -2.21 6.84
C GLN A 9 7.07 -1.17 5.85
N ARG A 10 7.67 -1.08 4.65
CA ARG A 10 7.14 -0.24 3.57
C ARG A 10 5.78 -0.73 3.10
N ILE A 11 5.63 -2.05 2.90
CA ILE A 11 4.33 -2.66 2.57
C ILE A 11 3.31 -2.31 3.66
N THR A 12 3.63 -2.51 4.94
CA THR A 12 2.71 -2.14 6.05
C THR A 12 2.29 -0.67 6.00
N ALA A 13 3.22 0.25 5.78
CA ALA A 13 2.93 1.69 5.70
C ALA A 13 2.05 2.04 4.49
N ASN A 14 2.40 1.53 3.31
CA ASN A 14 1.65 1.76 2.07
C ASN A 14 0.25 1.16 2.17
N VAL A 15 0.10 -0.07 2.67
CA VAL A 15 -1.20 -0.70 2.86
C VAL A 15 -2.06 0.09 3.84
N LYS A 16 -1.53 0.55 4.98
CA LYS A 16 -2.29 1.37 5.95
C LYS A 16 -2.80 2.66 5.33
N ALA A 17 -1.96 3.35 4.56
CA ALA A 17 -2.35 4.61 3.93
C ALA A 17 -3.33 4.40 2.78
N LEU A 18 -3.14 3.37 1.96
CA LEU A 18 -4.10 2.98 0.92
C LEU A 18 -5.44 2.55 1.52
N MET A 19 -5.42 1.82 2.65
CA MET A 19 -6.63 1.49 3.40
C MET A 19 -7.39 2.74 3.83
N HIS A 20 -6.70 3.70 4.44
CA HIS A 20 -7.28 4.97 4.86
C HIS A 20 -7.85 5.75 3.65
N TYR A 21 -7.11 5.85 2.55
CA TYR A 21 -7.54 6.56 1.34
C TYR A 21 -8.76 5.90 0.67
N ARG A 22 -8.90 4.58 0.79
CA ARG A 22 -10.01 3.81 0.23
C ARG A 22 -11.20 3.66 1.20
N GLY A 23 -11.10 4.20 2.42
CA GLY A 23 -12.16 4.10 3.43
C GLY A 23 -12.25 2.73 4.12
N TYR A 24 -11.19 1.91 4.06
CA TYR A 24 -11.12 0.69 4.86
C TYR A 24 -10.72 1.04 6.29
N GLU A 25 -11.72 1.17 7.16
CA GLU A 25 -11.50 1.56 8.56
C GLU A 25 -10.91 0.42 9.42
N ARG A 26 -11.08 -0.84 9.00
CA ARG A 26 -10.64 -2.00 9.79
C ARG A 26 -9.82 -2.97 8.96
N HIS A 27 -8.79 -3.54 9.58
CA HIS A 27 -7.97 -4.60 8.98
C HIS A 27 -8.81 -5.82 8.55
N LYS A 28 -9.93 -6.07 9.22
CA LYS A 28 -10.86 -7.16 8.91
C LYS A 28 -11.50 -7.03 7.52
N ASP A 29 -11.77 -5.81 7.05
CA ASP A 29 -12.37 -5.59 5.72
C ASP A 29 -11.39 -5.95 4.59
N LEU A 30 -10.12 -5.60 4.76
CA LEU A 30 -9.07 -6.03 3.85
C LEU A 30 -8.93 -7.55 3.86
N GLY A 31 -8.96 -8.17 5.05
CA GLY A 31 -8.94 -9.62 5.21
C GLY A 31 -10.08 -10.31 4.47
N ALA A 32 -11.31 -9.81 4.63
CA ALA A 32 -12.49 -10.35 3.95
C ALA A 32 -12.37 -10.29 2.43
N ARG A 33 -11.78 -9.20 1.90
CA ARG A 33 -11.62 -9.00 0.46
C ARG A 33 -10.54 -9.90 -0.16
N LEU A 34 -9.54 -10.27 0.64
CA LEU A 34 -8.47 -11.19 0.25
C LEU A 34 -8.75 -12.65 0.63
N GLY A 35 -9.89 -12.94 1.28
CA GLY A 35 -10.17 -14.25 1.84
C GLY A 35 -9.20 -14.68 2.95
N TRP A 36 -8.55 -13.73 3.62
CA TRP A 36 -7.60 -14.00 4.70
C TRP A 36 -8.28 -14.12 6.06
N SER A 37 -7.84 -15.10 6.85
CA SER A 37 -8.23 -15.23 8.25
C SER A 37 -7.71 -14.07 9.10
N GLU A 38 -8.43 -13.73 10.18
CA GLU A 38 -8.05 -12.64 11.09
C GLU A 38 -6.64 -12.80 11.68
N SER A 39 -6.22 -14.03 12.00
CA SER A 39 -4.86 -14.31 12.45
C SER A 39 -3.81 -13.98 11.39
N LYS A 40 -4.09 -14.23 10.11
CA LYS A 40 -3.18 -13.94 8.99
C LYS A 40 -3.04 -12.43 8.79
N VAL A 41 -4.16 -11.71 8.81
CA VAL A 41 -4.17 -10.25 8.76
C VAL A 41 -3.41 -9.66 9.95
N SER A 42 -3.69 -10.12 11.17
CA SER A 42 -3.01 -9.63 12.37
C SER A 42 -1.49 -9.87 12.30
N ARG A 43 -1.05 -11.04 11.82
CA ARG A 43 0.38 -11.31 11.59
C ARG A 43 1.00 -10.39 10.53
N ALA A 44 0.29 -10.11 9.44
CA ALA A 44 0.80 -9.23 8.40
C ALA A 44 1.03 -7.81 8.92
N PHE A 45 0.09 -7.27 9.71
CA PHE A 45 0.17 -5.92 10.26
C PHE A 45 1.06 -5.77 11.51
N ASN A 46 1.06 -6.76 12.42
CA ASN A 46 1.79 -6.66 13.69
C ASN A 46 3.21 -7.26 13.63
N GLU A 47 3.42 -8.30 12.84
CA GLU A 47 4.74 -8.95 12.71
C GLU A 47 5.46 -8.59 11.40
N ASP A 48 4.88 -7.70 10.58
CA ASP A 48 5.37 -7.36 9.24
C ASP A 48 5.57 -8.60 8.33
N LYS A 49 4.79 -9.67 8.55
CA LYS A 49 4.90 -10.95 7.82
C LYS A 49 3.96 -11.00 6.62
N TRP A 50 4.18 -10.11 5.66
CA TRP A 50 3.42 -10.10 4.42
C TRP A 50 3.78 -11.29 3.52
N PRO A 51 2.79 -12.09 3.05
CA PRO A 51 3.03 -13.14 2.07
C PRO A 51 3.36 -12.51 0.71
N LEU A 52 4.63 -12.61 0.29
CA LEU A 52 5.09 -12.01 -0.96
C LEU A 52 4.47 -12.66 -2.21
N ASP A 53 4.08 -13.92 -2.10
CA ASP A 53 3.40 -14.68 -3.16
C ASP A 53 2.00 -14.13 -3.46
N GLU A 54 1.32 -13.61 -2.44
CA GLU A 54 -0.01 -13.01 -2.53
C GLU A 54 0.04 -11.47 -2.60
N LEU A 55 1.22 -10.89 -2.83
CA LEU A 55 1.40 -9.44 -2.87
C LEU A 55 0.65 -8.82 -4.07
N ASP A 56 0.54 -9.56 -5.17
CA ASP A 56 -0.20 -9.13 -6.36
C ASP A 56 -1.71 -9.07 -6.08
N ASP A 57 -2.26 -10.09 -5.41
CA ASP A 57 -3.66 -10.13 -4.97
C ASP A 57 -3.98 -9.00 -3.99
N LEU A 58 -3.08 -8.75 -3.03
CA LEU A 58 -3.15 -7.61 -2.11
C LEU A 58 -3.18 -6.28 -2.86
N ALA A 59 -2.29 -6.10 -3.83
CA ALA A 59 -2.21 -4.90 -4.63
C ALA A 59 -3.48 -4.72 -5.48
N ALA A 60 -3.98 -5.79 -6.10
CA ALA A 60 -5.22 -5.81 -6.86
C ALA A 60 -6.43 -5.41 -5.99
N ALA A 61 -6.53 -5.92 -4.76
CA ALA A 61 -7.59 -5.55 -3.82
C ALA A 61 -7.56 -4.06 -3.45
N LEU A 62 -6.37 -3.44 -3.43
CA LEU A 62 -6.15 -2.02 -3.17
C LEU A 62 -6.18 -1.16 -4.45
N ARG A 63 -6.33 -1.79 -5.62
CA ARG A 63 -6.25 -1.19 -6.97
C ARG A 63 -4.92 -0.49 -7.24
N VAL A 64 -3.82 -1.12 -6.83
CA VAL A 64 -2.43 -0.71 -7.09
C VAL A 64 -1.61 -1.89 -7.62
N SER A 65 -0.33 -1.69 -7.89
CA SER A 65 0.59 -2.77 -8.31
C SER A 65 1.48 -3.25 -7.16
N ALA A 66 2.00 -4.48 -7.22
CA ALA A 66 2.89 -5.00 -6.19
C ALA A 66 4.18 -4.16 -6.02
N ALA A 67 4.72 -3.62 -7.13
CA ALA A 67 5.89 -2.74 -7.12
C ALA A 67 5.65 -1.45 -6.33
N ASP A 68 4.40 -1.01 -6.31
CA ASP A 68 3.96 0.24 -5.76
C ASP A 68 3.77 0.13 -4.23
N LEU A 69 3.34 -1.04 -3.73
CA LEU A 69 3.41 -1.40 -2.31
C LEU A 69 4.83 -1.45 -1.73
N LEU A 70 5.86 -1.67 -2.57
CA LEU A 70 7.26 -1.72 -2.17
C LEU A 70 7.96 -0.35 -2.23
N ARG A 71 7.30 0.68 -2.79
CA ARG A 71 7.87 2.02 -2.88
C ARG A 71 8.04 2.66 -1.51
N ASP A 72 8.91 3.64 -1.46
CA ASP A 72 9.14 4.38 -0.23
C ASP A 72 7.88 5.20 0.10
N PRO A 73 7.27 5.02 1.29
CA PRO A 73 5.99 5.65 1.61
C PRO A 73 6.07 7.19 1.56
N ASP A 74 7.25 7.76 1.79
CA ASP A 74 7.54 9.19 1.75
C ASP A 74 7.41 9.80 0.33
N THR A 75 7.73 9.01 -0.70
CA THR A 75 7.63 9.44 -2.11
C THR A 75 6.37 8.95 -2.80
N TYR A 76 5.68 7.99 -2.21
CA TYR A 76 4.61 7.25 -2.88
C TYR A 76 3.20 7.66 -2.40
N LEU A 77 3.03 7.94 -1.12
CA LEU A 77 1.74 8.33 -0.58
C LEU A 77 1.61 9.86 -0.61
N PRO A 78 0.50 10.44 -1.08
CA PRO A 78 0.25 11.88 -1.02
C PRO A 78 -0.03 12.38 0.42
N GLY A 79 0.50 11.72 1.45
CA GLY A 79 0.27 11.99 2.87
C GLY A 79 1.46 12.60 3.62
N GLY A 80 2.54 12.97 2.94
CA GLY A 80 3.78 13.44 3.59
C GLY A 80 4.54 14.48 2.78
N GLY A 81 3.85 15.49 2.23
CA GLY A 81 4.50 16.70 1.75
C GLY A 81 5.29 16.57 0.43
N ASP A 82 4.60 16.30 -0.67
CA ASP A 82 4.85 17.02 -1.92
C ASP A 82 3.63 16.89 -2.83
N ALA A 83 2.76 17.90 -2.81
CA ALA A 83 1.78 18.14 -3.87
C ALA A 83 2.51 18.77 -5.09
N GLY A 84 3.57 18.11 -5.53
CA GLY A 84 4.46 18.60 -6.57
C GLY A 84 4.79 17.50 -7.56
N ARG A 85 4.17 17.61 -8.74
CA ARG A 85 4.70 17.12 -10.01
C ARG A 85 4.65 15.60 -10.24
N VAL A 86 3.64 15.13 -10.99
CA VAL A 86 3.82 14.78 -12.42
C VAL A 86 2.53 14.32 -13.14
N LEU A 87 2.24 15.02 -14.24
CA LEU A 87 1.81 14.51 -15.56
C LEU A 87 0.38 13.96 -15.73
N ALA A 88 -0.58 14.86 -15.90
CA ALA A 88 -1.58 14.65 -16.94
C ALA A 88 -0.93 15.01 -18.29
N PRO A 89 -0.96 14.14 -19.33
CA PRO A 89 -0.66 14.58 -20.68
C PRO A 89 -1.86 15.43 -21.16
N SER A 90 -1.73 16.75 -21.10
CA SER A 90 -2.62 17.60 -21.90
C SER A 90 -2.26 17.36 -23.36
N VAL A 91 -3.10 16.53 -23.99
CA VAL A 91 -3.15 16.34 -25.43
C VAL A 91 -3.14 17.73 -26.10
N THR A 92 -2.19 17.96 -27.00
CA THR A 92 -2.28 19.07 -27.94
C THR A 92 -3.38 18.69 -28.94
N VAL A 93 -4.49 19.42 -28.89
CA VAL A 93 -5.49 19.43 -29.97
C VAL A 93 -5.11 20.57 -30.90
N GLU A 94 -4.79 20.15 -32.13
CA GLU A 94 -4.79 20.86 -33.43
C GLU A 94 -4.19 22.26 -33.55
#